data_AF-A0A7X3MKD8-F1
#
_entry.id   AF-A0A7X3MKD8-F1
#
_cell.length_a   1.000
_cell.length_b   1.000
_cell.length_c   1.000
_cell.angle_alpha   90.00
_cell.angle_beta   90.00
_cell.angle_gamma   90.00
#
_symmetry.space_group_name_H-M   'P 1'
#
loop_
_entity.id
_entity.type
_entity.pdbx_description
1 polymer ?
#
loop_
_entity_poly.entity_id
_entity_poly.type
_entity_poly.pdbx_seq_one_letter_code
_entity_poly.pdbx_strand_id
1 'polypeptide(L)'
;MRGGYVNTIEDLRSGHFKNSYGVEGMLITGDPNQKRIIDVSDEMKELVFENVKMAYYKYNGMSGDNQAEEEAYHGKRNEYYKTLARDDRVAAAWTLSKFEQKLSREVSGAIKEKLPGWSAGQEVPKDILDEIFADEKITSLMTEDIKEVLNGSALQVNEKQQPREDQLLIGQENIDGVKEENDQEEDSEKRSGRVAFNQGKRARQLASAKNASQVQMVIGLLKKDLSDCENGVANDMCDENEVAKVKAMLQKAMERLSEVANVSEEEQKGGDSFLINMLM
;
A
#
# COMPACT_ATOMS: atom_id res chain seq x y z
N MET A 1 -28.62 -6.19 -21.12
CA MET A 1 -27.29 -6.52 -20.54
C MET A 1 -26.29 -5.52 -21.09
N ARG A 2 -25.84 -4.54 -20.28
CA ARG A 2 -24.75 -3.64 -20.69
C ARG A 2 -23.45 -4.39 -20.43
N GLY A 3 -22.79 -4.88 -21.48
CA GLY A 3 -21.46 -5.48 -21.37
C GLY A 3 -20.47 -4.42 -20.90
N GLY A 4 -20.10 -4.46 -19.62
CA GLY A 4 -19.02 -3.65 -19.09
C GLY A 4 -17.69 -4.18 -19.62
N TYR A 5 -16.80 -3.26 -20.00
CA TYR A 5 -15.42 -3.61 -20.36
C TYR A 5 -14.72 -4.26 -19.16
N VAL A 6 -14.08 -5.41 -19.37
CA VAL A 6 -13.30 -6.13 -18.36
C VAL A 6 -11.83 -6.03 -18.74
N ASN A 7 -11.00 -5.51 -17.84
CA ASN A 7 -9.56 -5.47 -18.04
C ASN A 7 -9.00 -6.88 -18.24
N THR A 8 -8.09 -7.03 -19.21
CA THR A 8 -7.37 -8.26 -19.51
C THR A 8 -5.93 -8.21 -19.00
N ILE A 9 -5.23 -9.35 -19.04
CA ILE A 9 -3.78 -9.40 -18.74
C ILE A 9 -3.00 -8.67 -19.84
N GLU A 10 -3.50 -8.68 -21.07
CA GLU A 10 -2.95 -7.93 -22.20
C GLU A 10 -3.06 -6.42 -21.95
N ASP A 11 -4.20 -5.93 -21.43
CA ASP A 11 -4.37 -4.52 -21.06
C ASP A 11 -3.38 -4.12 -19.96
N LEU A 12 -3.15 -5.01 -18.99
CA LEU A 12 -2.15 -4.81 -17.94
C LEU A 12 -0.73 -4.68 -18.52
N ARG A 13 -0.35 -5.59 -19.42
CA ARG A 13 1.00 -5.62 -20.03
C ARG A 13 1.23 -4.50 -21.04
N SER A 14 0.17 -4.05 -21.73
CA SER A 14 0.24 -3.00 -22.75
C SER A 14 0.06 -1.59 -22.19
N GLY A 15 -0.29 -1.45 -20.90
CA GLY A 15 -0.57 -0.16 -20.27
C GLY A 15 -1.97 0.41 -20.59
N HIS A 16 -2.85 -0.38 -21.21
CA HIS A 16 -4.24 -0.04 -21.49
C HIS A 16 -5.21 -0.46 -20.38
N PHE A 17 -4.68 -0.91 -19.23
CA PHE A 17 -5.49 -1.20 -18.05
C PHE A 17 -6.24 0.05 -17.59
N LYS A 18 -7.57 -0.07 -17.46
CA LYS A 18 -8.47 0.99 -17.00
C LYS A 18 -8.70 0.90 -15.51
N ASN A 19 -8.65 2.04 -14.82
CA ASN A 19 -9.08 2.11 -13.43
C ASN A 19 -10.62 2.02 -13.31
N SER A 20 -11.15 2.09 -12.08
CA SER A 20 -12.60 2.06 -11.79
C SER A 20 -13.40 3.18 -12.44
N TYR A 21 -12.75 4.25 -12.91
CA TYR A 21 -13.34 5.38 -13.62
C TYR A 21 -13.20 5.26 -15.16
N GLY A 22 -12.70 4.12 -15.65
CA GLY A 22 -12.52 3.87 -17.08
C GLY A 22 -11.32 4.58 -17.71
N VAL A 23 -10.35 5.05 -16.90
CA VAL A 23 -9.18 5.80 -17.36
C VAL A 23 -7.96 4.88 -17.49
N GLU A 24 -7.37 4.85 -18.69
CA GLU A 24 -6.12 4.14 -18.98
C GLU A 24 -4.89 4.93 -18.51
N GLY A 25 -3.77 4.25 -18.29
CA GLY A 25 -2.51 4.90 -17.89
C GLY A 25 -2.53 5.45 -16.46
N MET A 26 -3.35 4.87 -15.58
CA MET A 26 -3.46 5.25 -14.17
C MET A 26 -2.77 4.25 -13.22
N LEU A 27 -2.23 3.16 -13.78
CA LEU A 27 -1.58 2.12 -13.01
C LEU A 27 -0.14 2.51 -12.68
N ILE A 28 0.24 2.39 -11.40
CA ILE A 28 1.63 2.54 -10.96
C ILE A 28 2.34 1.21 -11.22
N THR A 29 3.43 1.26 -12.00
CA THR A 29 4.20 0.09 -12.43
C THR A 29 5.61 0.05 -11.83
N GLY A 30 5.92 0.97 -10.91
CA GLY A 30 7.25 1.08 -10.31
C GLY A 30 8.25 1.88 -11.14
N ASP A 31 7.83 2.42 -12.29
CA ASP A 31 8.66 3.35 -13.08
C ASP A 31 8.87 4.66 -12.30
N PRO A 32 10.12 5.06 -11.98
CA PRO A 32 10.41 6.31 -11.28
C PRO A 32 9.82 7.55 -11.97
N ASN A 33 9.70 7.54 -13.31
CA ASN A 33 9.13 8.65 -14.06
C ASN A 33 7.66 8.92 -13.70
N GLN A 34 6.94 7.91 -13.18
CA GLN A 34 5.55 8.08 -12.74
C GLN A 34 5.42 9.00 -11.51
N LYS A 35 6.50 9.21 -10.75
CA LYS A 35 6.55 10.07 -9.56
C LYS A 35 7.18 11.46 -9.83
N ARG A 36 7.28 11.88 -11.10
CA ARG A 36 7.75 13.23 -11.45
C ARG A 36 6.69 14.29 -11.13
N ILE A 37 7.11 15.50 -10.78
CA ILE A 37 6.21 16.66 -10.63
C ILE A 37 6.02 17.30 -12.01
N ILE A 38 4.76 17.45 -12.42
CA ILE A 38 4.39 18.12 -13.67
C ILE A 38 3.49 19.31 -13.38
N ASP A 39 3.30 20.17 -14.39
CA ASP A 39 2.30 21.23 -14.26
C ASP A 39 0.89 20.64 -14.29
N VAL A 40 -0.02 21.28 -13.55
CA VAL A 40 -1.44 20.91 -13.49
C VAL A 40 -2.27 22.18 -13.65
N SER A 41 -3.51 22.05 -14.12
CA SER A 41 -4.37 23.22 -14.29
C SER A 41 -4.73 23.87 -12.94
N ASP A 42 -4.95 25.18 -12.97
CA ASP A 42 -5.37 25.94 -11.78
C ASP A 42 -6.72 25.45 -11.24
N GLU A 43 -7.63 25.02 -12.13
CA GLU A 43 -8.89 24.38 -11.74
C GLU A 43 -8.66 23.13 -10.86
N MET A 44 -7.62 22.34 -11.16
CA MET A 44 -7.29 21.16 -10.37
C MET A 44 -6.60 21.50 -9.06
N LYS A 45 -5.81 22.59 -9.02
CA LYS A 45 -5.31 23.13 -7.74
C LYS A 45 -6.48 23.54 -6.86
N GLU A 46 -7.42 24.32 -7.42
CA GLU A 46 -8.62 24.80 -6.72
C GLU A 46 -9.47 23.64 -6.19
N LEU A 47 -9.69 22.61 -7.00
CA LEU A 47 -10.40 21.41 -6.58
C LEU A 47 -9.74 20.75 -5.35
N VAL A 48 -8.41 20.61 -5.35
CA VAL A 48 -7.67 20.02 -4.23
C VAL A 48 -7.75 20.93 -2.99
N PHE A 49 -7.62 22.24 -3.18
CA PHE A 49 -7.72 23.21 -2.09
C PHE A 49 -9.07 23.18 -1.40
N GLU A 50 -10.16 23.23 -2.16
CA GLU A 50 -11.51 23.18 -1.62
C GLU A 50 -11.81 21.81 -0.97
N ASN A 51 -11.22 20.71 -1.46
CA ASN A 51 -11.30 19.41 -0.79
C ASN A 51 -10.58 19.42 0.58
N VAL A 52 -9.37 19.96 0.65
CA VAL A 52 -8.64 20.12 1.92
C VAL A 52 -9.43 21.00 2.88
N LYS A 53 -9.92 22.15 2.40
CA LYS A 53 -10.75 23.06 3.18
C LYS A 53 -11.97 22.34 3.75
N MET A 54 -12.74 21.66 2.90
CA MET A 54 -13.90 20.88 3.31
C MET A 54 -13.55 19.81 4.37
N ALA A 55 -12.41 19.12 4.23
CA ALA A 55 -11.94 18.16 5.23
C ALA A 55 -11.70 18.80 6.62
N TYR A 56 -11.14 20.01 6.69
CA TYR A 56 -10.96 20.70 7.97
C TYR A 56 -12.27 21.21 8.56
N TYR A 57 -13.14 21.82 7.76
CA TYR A 57 -14.41 22.37 8.27
C TYR A 57 -15.44 21.30 8.65
N LYS A 58 -15.47 20.17 7.93
CA LYS A 58 -16.51 19.14 8.09
C LYS A 58 -16.02 17.93 8.87
N TYR A 59 -14.75 17.58 8.74
CA TYR A 59 -14.18 16.33 9.24
C TYR A 59 -12.96 16.55 10.14
N ASN A 60 -12.76 17.79 10.64
CA ASN A 60 -11.68 18.11 11.59
C ASN A 60 -10.28 17.70 11.08
N GLY A 61 -10.05 17.82 9.76
CA GLY A 61 -8.79 17.50 9.11
C GLY A 61 -8.61 16.00 8.79
N MET A 62 -9.66 15.19 8.98
CA MET A 62 -9.70 13.78 8.61
C MET A 62 -10.40 13.58 7.26
N SER A 63 -10.24 12.40 6.65
CA SER A 63 -11.08 11.99 5.53
C SER A 63 -12.53 11.79 5.99
N GLY A 64 -13.48 12.25 5.19
CA GLY A 64 -14.89 11.96 5.42
C GLY A 64 -15.27 10.52 5.08
N ASP A 65 -16.36 10.04 5.67
CA ASP A 65 -17.04 8.80 5.26
C ASP A 65 -18.29 9.17 4.43
N ASN A 66 -18.07 9.77 3.25
CA ASN A 66 -19.16 10.16 2.35
C ASN A 66 -18.83 9.78 0.91
N GLN A 67 -19.38 8.64 0.50
CA GLN A 67 -19.23 8.08 -0.84
C GLN A 67 -19.52 9.07 -1.97
N ALA A 68 -20.56 9.91 -1.85
CA ALA A 68 -20.94 10.85 -2.91
C ALA A 68 -19.92 11.98 -3.08
N GLU A 69 -19.29 12.43 -1.98
CA GLU A 69 -18.25 13.45 -2.01
C GLU A 69 -16.94 12.88 -2.59
N GLU A 70 -16.58 11.66 -2.20
CA GLU A 70 -15.44 10.94 -2.76
C GLU A 70 -15.60 10.69 -4.27
N GLU A 71 -16.78 10.20 -4.68
CA GLU A 71 -17.10 9.97 -6.10
C GLU A 71 -17.07 11.26 -6.91
N ALA A 72 -17.57 12.37 -6.37
CA ALA A 72 -17.52 13.66 -7.04
C ALA A 72 -16.08 14.18 -7.19
N TYR A 73 -15.28 14.11 -6.11
CA TYR A 73 -13.89 14.56 -6.11
C TYR A 73 -13.01 13.72 -7.05
N HIS A 74 -13.05 12.39 -6.89
CA HIS A 74 -12.29 11.49 -7.74
C HIS A 74 -12.82 11.45 -9.17
N GLY A 75 -14.13 11.58 -9.38
CA GLY A 75 -14.74 11.70 -10.70
C GLY A 75 -14.16 12.88 -11.49
N LYS A 76 -14.16 14.09 -10.90
CA LYS A 76 -13.56 15.28 -11.51
C LYS A 76 -12.08 15.10 -11.84
N ARG A 77 -11.29 14.56 -10.92
CA ARG A 77 -9.87 14.24 -11.16
C ARG A 77 -9.68 13.29 -12.34
N ASN A 78 -10.52 12.27 -12.45
CA ASN A 78 -10.44 11.29 -13.53
C ASN A 78 -10.85 11.88 -14.89
N GLU A 79 -11.86 12.74 -14.94
CA GLU A 79 -12.18 13.49 -16.16
C GLU A 79 -11.02 14.39 -16.59
N TYR A 80 -10.36 15.07 -15.64
CA TYR A 80 -9.15 15.83 -15.92
C TYR A 80 -8.03 14.94 -16.50
N TYR A 81 -7.76 13.78 -15.92
CA TYR A 81 -6.71 12.89 -16.44
C TYR A 81 -6.98 12.42 -17.88
N LYS A 82 -8.25 12.25 -18.28
CA LYS A 82 -8.60 11.91 -19.66
C LYS A 82 -8.16 12.99 -20.66
N THR A 83 -8.03 14.24 -20.22
CA THR A 83 -7.55 15.35 -21.06
C THR A 83 -6.03 15.34 -21.29
N LEU A 84 -5.29 14.63 -20.44
CA LEU A 84 -3.83 14.55 -20.50
C LEU A 84 -3.34 13.42 -21.39
N ALA A 85 -2.10 13.56 -21.88
CA ALA A 85 -1.37 12.46 -22.49
C ALA A 85 -1.27 11.29 -21.49
N ARG A 86 -1.43 10.06 -21.98
CA ARG A 86 -1.53 8.86 -21.14
C ARG A 86 -0.38 8.74 -20.14
N ASP A 87 0.85 9.01 -20.59
CA ASP A 87 2.05 8.83 -19.78
C ASP A 87 2.26 9.97 -18.75
N ASP A 88 1.45 11.05 -18.83
CA ASP A 88 1.42 12.14 -17.85
C ASP A 88 0.36 11.92 -16.75
N ARG A 89 -0.61 11.02 -16.95
CA ARG A 89 -1.76 10.87 -16.04
C ARG A 89 -1.37 10.46 -14.62
N VAL A 90 -0.49 9.44 -14.49
CA VAL A 90 0.02 9.03 -13.17
C VAL A 90 0.82 10.16 -12.51
N ALA A 91 1.64 10.87 -13.29
CA ALA A 91 2.44 11.99 -12.79
C ALA A 91 1.56 13.17 -12.34
N ALA A 92 0.46 13.44 -13.06
CA ALA A 92 -0.56 14.41 -12.65
C ALA A 92 -1.21 14.00 -11.33
N ALA A 93 -1.63 12.73 -11.22
CA ALA A 93 -2.23 12.20 -10.01
C ALA A 93 -1.30 12.24 -8.80
N TRP A 94 -0.02 11.92 -9.02
CA TRP A 94 1.05 12.04 -8.05
C TRP A 94 1.25 13.49 -7.61
N THR A 95 1.35 14.42 -8.57
CA THR A 95 1.52 15.86 -8.31
C THR A 95 0.37 16.40 -7.45
N LEU A 96 -0.88 16.14 -7.84
CA LEU A 96 -2.05 16.57 -7.06
C LEU A 96 -2.07 15.95 -5.65
N SER A 97 -1.64 14.70 -5.48
CA SER A 97 -1.53 14.08 -4.15
C SER A 97 -0.45 14.75 -3.28
N LYS A 98 0.68 15.16 -3.88
CA LYS A 98 1.72 15.89 -3.15
C LYS A 98 1.28 17.31 -2.79
N PHE A 99 0.54 17.97 -3.68
CA PHE A 99 -0.06 19.27 -3.42
C PHE A 99 -1.08 19.21 -2.28
N GLU A 100 -1.97 18.22 -2.28
CA GLU A 100 -2.93 17.96 -1.20
C GLU A 100 -2.23 17.75 0.16
N GLN A 101 -1.16 16.95 0.17
CA GLN A 101 -0.34 16.73 1.38
C GLN A 101 0.33 18.01 1.86
N LYS A 102 0.86 18.84 0.95
CA LYS A 102 1.51 20.11 1.28
C LYS A 102 0.49 21.07 1.90
N LEU A 103 -0.66 21.27 1.27
CA LEU A 103 -1.76 22.08 1.81
C LEU A 103 -2.18 21.60 3.19
N SER A 104 -2.46 20.31 3.35
CA SER A 104 -2.89 19.76 4.64
C SER A 104 -1.83 19.95 5.74
N ARG A 105 -0.53 19.80 5.41
CA ARG A 105 0.55 20.05 6.38
C ARG A 105 0.64 21.51 6.79
N GLU A 106 0.54 22.44 5.86
CA GLU A 106 0.59 23.88 6.19
C GLU A 106 -0.61 24.30 7.03
N VAL A 107 -1.82 23.84 6.69
CA VAL A 107 -3.03 24.09 7.49
C VAL A 107 -2.91 23.48 8.89
N SER A 108 -2.52 22.20 9.00
CA SER A 108 -2.26 21.56 10.29
C SER A 108 -1.19 22.29 11.10
N GLY A 109 -0.13 22.79 10.45
CA GLY A 109 0.92 23.58 11.08
C GLY A 109 0.37 24.87 11.68
N ALA A 110 -0.38 25.64 10.88
CA ALA A 110 -1.01 26.88 11.32
C ALA A 110 -2.05 26.65 12.44
N ILE A 111 -2.81 25.55 12.40
CA ILE A 111 -3.72 25.17 13.49
C ILE A 111 -2.92 24.92 14.78
N LYS A 112 -1.82 24.17 14.72
CA LYS A 112 -0.98 23.87 15.90
C LYS A 112 -0.31 25.11 16.49
N GLU A 113 0.01 26.11 15.67
CA GLU A 113 0.54 27.39 16.13
C GLU A 113 -0.51 28.17 16.93
N LYS A 114 -1.77 28.16 16.50
CA LYS A 114 -2.88 28.85 17.18
C LYS A 114 -3.50 28.05 18.33
N LEU A 115 -3.46 26.72 18.22
CA LEU A 115 -4.02 25.76 19.18
C LEU A 115 -2.95 24.71 19.54
N PRO A 116 -2.03 25.05 20.46
CA PRO A 116 -1.02 24.12 20.93
C PRO A 116 -1.65 22.84 21.51
N GLY A 117 -1.17 21.68 21.06
CA GLY A 117 -1.69 20.37 21.48
C GLY A 117 -2.82 19.80 20.61
N TRP A 118 -3.26 20.53 19.58
CA TRP A 118 -4.22 20.01 18.61
C TRP A 118 -3.67 18.83 17.78
N SER A 119 -4.51 17.83 17.53
CA SER A 119 -4.29 16.70 16.64
C SER A 119 -5.47 16.47 15.69
N ALA A 120 -5.22 15.85 14.54
CA ALA A 120 -6.25 15.61 13.52
C ALA A 120 -7.43 14.81 14.09
N GLY A 121 -8.65 15.23 13.74
CA GLY A 121 -9.90 14.71 14.29
C GLY A 121 -10.47 15.52 15.45
N GLN A 122 -9.65 16.35 16.11
CA GLN A 122 -10.14 17.29 17.13
C GLN A 122 -10.78 18.52 16.49
N GLU A 123 -11.89 18.99 17.08
CA GLU A 123 -12.59 20.18 16.59
C GLU A 123 -11.70 21.43 16.58
N VAL A 124 -11.82 22.21 15.52
CA VAL A 124 -11.16 23.51 15.35
C VAL A 124 -12.24 24.59 15.29
N PRO A 125 -12.15 25.67 16.09
CA PRO A 125 -13.04 26.82 15.96
C PRO A 125 -13.05 27.38 14.54
N LYS A 126 -14.24 27.70 14.03
CA LYS A 126 -14.42 28.13 12.62
C LYS A 126 -13.72 29.44 12.30
N ASP A 127 -13.69 30.37 13.24
CA ASP A 127 -12.97 31.64 13.15
C ASP A 127 -11.46 31.44 12.95
N ILE A 128 -10.88 30.42 13.61
CA ILE A 128 -9.48 30.05 13.41
C ILE A 128 -9.27 29.46 12.00
N LEU A 129 -10.18 28.61 11.53
CA LEU A 129 -10.11 28.08 10.17
C LEU A 129 -10.25 29.19 9.12
N ASP A 130 -11.21 30.11 9.30
CA ASP A 130 -11.44 31.24 8.40
C ASP A 130 -10.17 32.12 8.30
N GLU A 131 -9.51 32.38 9.44
CA GLU A 131 -8.24 33.11 9.47
C GLU A 131 -7.13 32.35 8.72
N ILE A 132 -6.96 31.05 8.98
CA ILE A 132 -5.89 30.24 8.36
C ILE A 132 -6.08 30.11 6.85
N PHE A 133 -7.30 29.87 6.38
CA PHE A 133 -7.58 29.74 4.94
C PHE A 133 -7.57 31.09 4.20
N ALA A 134 -7.65 32.21 4.92
CA ALA A 134 -7.43 33.54 4.37
C ALA A 134 -5.95 33.99 4.41
N ASP A 135 -5.08 33.23 5.08
CA ASP A 135 -3.66 33.57 5.25
C ASP A 135 -2.92 33.56 3.91
N GLU A 136 -2.03 34.54 3.71
CA GLU A 136 -1.20 34.69 2.51
C GLU A 136 -0.32 33.46 2.27
N LYS A 137 0.18 32.83 3.34
CA LYS A 137 1.02 31.61 3.25
C LYS A 137 0.27 30.42 2.68
N ILE A 138 -1.04 30.31 2.92
CA ILE A 138 -1.87 29.23 2.38
C ILE A 138 -2.35 29.58 0.98
N THR A 139 -2.79 30.82 0.76
CA THR A 139 -3.34 31.26 -0.53
C THR A 139 -2.27 31.38 -1.62
N SER A 140 -1.03 31.75 -1.30
CA SER A 140 0.10 31.80 -2.24
C SER A 140 0.41 30.44 -2.89
N LEU A 141 0.20 29.33 -2.18
CA LEU A 141 0.40 27.97 -2.69
C LEU A 141 -0.47 27.67 -3.93
N MET A 142 -1.60 28.37 -4.07
CA MET A 142 -2.52 28.24 -5.20
C MET A 142 -2.00 28.95 -6.45
N THR A 143 -1.32 30.08 -6.25
CA THR A 143 -0.87 30.97 -7.33
C THR A 143 0.56 30.67 -7.79
N GLU A 144 1.38 30.10 -6.92
CA GLU A 144 2.78 29.77 -7.21
C GLU A 144 2.93 28.59 -8.19
N ASP A 145 4.11 28.50 -8.80
CA ASP A 145 4.49 27.35 -9.63
C ASP A 145 4.52 26.10 -8.74
N ILE A 146 3.76 25.07 -9.14
CA ILE A 146 3.60 23.86 -8.33
C ILE A 146 4.91 23.10 -8.15
N LYS A 147 5.85 23.22 -9.11
CA LYS A 147 7.18 22.63 -8.97
C LYS A 147 7.96 23.34 -7.88
N GLU A 148 7.89 24.66 -7.80
CA GLU A 148 8.57 25.43 -6.75
C GLU A 148 7.97 25.13 -5.38
N VAL A 149 6.63 25.14 -5.27
CA VAL A 149 5.88 24.81 -4.05
C VAL A 149 6.28 23.44 -3.48
N LEU A 150 6.45 22.45 -4.36
CA LEU A 150 6.76 21.07 -3.95
C LEU A 150 8.27 20.83 -3.78
N ASN A 151 9.14 21.48 -4.57
CA ASN A 151 10.60 21.33 -4.49
C ASN A 151 11.22 22.13 -3.33
N GLY A 152 10.61 23.23 -2.90
CA GLY A 152 11.09 24.04 -1.76
C GLY A 152 10.93 23.36 -0.40
N SER A 153 10.26 22.19 -0.35
CA SER A 153 10.23 21.36 0.83
C SER A 153 11.44 20.44 0.86
N ALA A 154 12.10 20.33 2.01
CA ALA A 154 13.05 19.27 2.30
C ALA A 154 12.33 17.90 2.31
N LEU A 155 11.89 17.43 1.14
CA LEU A 155 11.51 16.06 0.88
C LEU A 155 12.81 15.25 0.74
N GLN A 156 13.60 15.21 1.82
CA GLN A 156 14.43 14.04 2.04
C GLN A 156 13.45 12.89 2.30
N VAL A 157 13.38 12.01 1.31
CA VAL A 157 12.66 10.75 1.34
C VAL A 157 13.21 9.94 2.52
N ASN A 158 12.55 10.04 3.67
CA ASN A 158 12.56 8.98 4.68
C ASN A 158 11.25 8.21 4.53
N GLU A 159 11.01 7.67 3.33
CA GLU A 159 9.96 6.68 3.08
C GLU A 159 10.42 5.32 3.66
N LYS A 160 10.41 5.18 4.99
CA LYS A 160 10.08 3.87 5.57
C LYS A 160 8.58 3.66 5.41
N GLN A 161 8.14 3.48 4.16
CA GLN A 161 6.79 3.02 3.86
C GLN A 161 6.71 1.55 4.24
N GLN A 162 5.95 1.23 5.29
CA GLN A 162 5.32 -0.07 5.35
C GLN A 162 4.57 -0.26 4.02
N PRO A 163 4.74 -1.40 3.33
CA PRO A 163 4.05 -1.63 2.07
C PRO A 163 2.55 -1.59 2.35
N ARG A 164 1.82 -0.68 1.69
CA ARG A 164 0.36 -0.78 1.64
C ARG A 164 0.03 -2.08 0.91
N GLU A 165 -0.72 -2.95 1.57
CA GLU A 165 -1.00 -4.32 1.11
C GLU A 165 -1.76 -4.41 -0.24
N ASP A 166 -2.16 -3.26 -0.81
CA ASP A 166 -2.87 -3.16 -2.08
C ASP A 166 -1.97 -3.00 -3.31
N GLN A 167 -0.64 -2.97 -3.14
CA GLN A 167 0.27 -3.06 -4.27
C GLN A 167 0.40 -4.52 -4.72
N LEU A 168 -0.28 -4.87 -5.81
CA LEU A 168 -0.02 -6.08 -6.57
C LEU A 168 1.39 -5.96 -7.19
N LEU A 169 2.40 -6.30 -6.41
CA LEU A 169 3.80 -6.36 -6.84
C LEU A 169 3.97 -7.61 -7.71
N ILE A 170 3.76 -7.45 -9.02
CA ILE A 170 4.14 -8.47 -10.00
C ILE A 170 5.64 -8.34 -10.24
N GLY A 171 6.40 -9.22 -9.58
CA GLY A 171 7.74 -9.62 -9.97
C GLY A 171 8.84 -8.57 -9.82
N GLN A 172 9.60 -8.68 -8.73
CA GLN A 172 11.05 -8.54 -8.81
C GLN A 172 11.70 -9.34 -7.69
N GLU A 173 12.46 -10.35 -8.12
CA GLU A 173 13.47 -11.01 -7.32
C GLU A 173 14.49 -9.96 -6.87
N ASN A 174 14.80 -9.94 -5.57
CA ASN A 174 16.10 -9.51 -5.08
C ASN A 174 16.43 -10.38 -3.87
N ILE A 175 17.19 -11.43 -4.16
CA ILE A 175 18.14 -12.03 -3.26
C ILE A 175 19.20 -10.97 -3.04
N ASP A 176 19.38 -10.49 -1.81
CA ASP A 176 20.70 -10.15 -1.27
C ASP A 176 20.56 -9.91 0.24
N GLY A 177 21.32 -10.71 0.99
CA GLY A 177 21.21 -10.81 2.43
C GLY A 177 21.94 -9.70 3.17
N VAL A 178 21.53 -9.46 4.42
CA VAL A 178 22.41 -8.90 5.46
C VAL A 178 22.01 -9.48 6.81
N LYS A 179 23.01 -10.19 7.37
CA LYS A 179 23.52 -10.20 8.75
C LYS A 179 22.56 -9.92 9.91
N GLU A 180 22.60 -10.87 10.83
CA GLU A 180 22.34 -10.71 12.26
C GLU A 180 23.18 -9.57 12.83
N GLU A 181 22.53 -8.55 13.39
CA GLU A 181 23.08 -7.79 14.52
C GLU A 181 21.94 -7.59 15.54
N ASN A 182 22.20 -8.10 16.75
CA ASN A 182 21.49 -7.79 17.97
C ASN A 182 21.53 -6.28 18.19
N ASP A 183 20.41 -5.68 18.59
CA ASP A 183 20.42 -4.67 19.63
C ASP A 183 19.12 -4.72 20.42
N GLN A 184 19.30 -4.93 21.72
CA GLN A 184 18.29 -4.80 22.75
C GLN A 184 18.07 -3.32 23.00
N GLU A 185 16.87 -2.81 22.77
CA GLU A 185 16.39 -1.60 23.44
C GLU A 185 14.92 -1.81 23.81
N GLU A 186 14.71 -1.88 25.13
CA GLU A 186 13.40 -1.83 25.77
C GLU A 186 12.80 -0.45 25.50
N ASP A 187 11.72 -0.38 24.73
CA ASP A 187 10.82 0.77 24.80
C ASP A 187 9.38 0.29 24.98
N SER A 188 8.86 0.58 26.16
CA SER A 188 7.59 0.12 26.67
C SER A 188 6.45 1.00 26.13
N GLU A 189 6.04 0.77 24.89
CA GLU A 189 4.74 1.21 24.41
C GLU A 189 3.84 -0.02 24.24
N LYS A 190 2.87 -0.17 25.14
CA LYS A 190 1.83 -1.21 25.05
C LYS A 190 1.00 -0.98 23.79
N ARG A 191 1.41 -1.61 22.68
CA ARG A 191 0.59 -1.77 21.48
C ARG A 191 -0.64 -2.60 21.83
N SER A 192 -1.79 -1.94 21.95
CA SER A 192 -3.08 -2.59 22.09
C SER A 192 -3.49 -3.22 20.75
N GLY A 193 -3.07 -4.46 20.52
CA GLY A 193 -3.52 -5.26 19.39
C GLY A 193 -3.47 -6.73 19.75
N ARG A 194 -4.60 -7.44 19.64
CA ARG A 194 -4.59 -8.90 19.79
C ARG A 194 -3.81 -9.51 18.63
N VAL A 195 -2.85 -10.38 18.93
CA VAL A 195 -2.12 -11.18 17.94
C VAL A 195 -3.01 -12.39 17.62
N ALA A 196 -3.40 -12.56 16.36
CA ALA A 196 -4.24 -13.68 15.91
C ALA A 196 -3.60 -14.36 14.69
N PHE A 197 -3.66 -15.69 14.64
CA PHE A 197 -3.04 -16.45 13.57
C PHE A 197 -3.93 -16.47 12.32
N ASN A 198 -3.42 -15.96 11.21
CA ASN A 198 -4.14 -15.98 9.93
C ASN A 198 -3.99 -17.35 9.23
N GLN A 199 -4.71 -18.34 9.76
CA GLN A 199 -4.74 -19.71 9.26
C GLN A 199 -5.09 -19.79 7.76
N GLY A 200 -6.04 -18.96 7.30
CA GLY A 200 -6.47 -18.94 5.91
C GLY A 200 -5.37 -18.52 4.94
N LYS A 201 -4.53 -17.55 5.33
CA LYS A 201 -3.39 -17.09 4.51
C LYS A 201 -2.34 -18.19 4.36
N ARG A 202 -1.94 -18.82 5.47
CA ARG A 202 -0.91 -19.88 5.45
C ARG A 202 -1.39 -21.16 4.77
N ALA A 203 -2.65 -21.54 4.93
CA ALA A 203 -3.24 -22.68 4.21
C ALA A 203 -3.20 -22.49 2.69
N ARG A 204 -3.55 -21.29 2.20
CA ARG A 204 -3.47 -20.98 0.75
C ARG A 204 -2.04 -21.02 0.23
N GLN A 205 -1.09 -20.47 0.98
CA GLN A 205 0.33 -20.52 0.62
C GLN A 205 0.85 -21.96 0.55
N LEU A 206 0.50 -22.79 1.54
CA LEU A 206 0.88 -24.20 1.58
C LEU A 206 0.25 -25.01 0.43
N ALA A 207 -1.01 -24.74 0.08
CA ALA A 207 -1.69 -25.39 -1.05
C ALA A 207 -1.09 -24.97 -2.41
N SER A 208 -0.60 -23.73 -2.52
CA SER A 208 0.02 -23.22 -3.75
C SER A 208 1.47 -23.67 -3.96
N ALA A 209 2.13 -24.19 -2.92
CA ALA A 209 3.52 -24.65 -2.98
C ALA A 209 3.62 -25.93 -3.83
N LYS A 210 4.44 -25.89 -4.89
CA LYS A 210 4.62 -26.96 -5.87
C LYS A 210 5.88 -27.80 -5.65
N ASN A 211 6.82 -27.31 -4.86
CA ASN A 211 8.10 -27.99 -4.60
C ASN A 211 8.55 -27.81 -3.15
N ALA A 212 9.53 -28.63 -2.73
CA ALA A 212 10.00 -28.68 -1.35
C ALA A 212 10.53 -27.32 -0.86
N SER A 213 11.19 -26.55 -1.73
CA SER A 213 11.70 -25.21 -1.40
C SER A 213 10.58 -24.22 -1.06
N GLN A 214 9.48 -24.26 -1.81
CA GLN A 214 8.30 -23.43 -1.53
C GLN A 214 7.60 -23.86 -0.23
N VAL A 215 7.54 -25.16 0.06
CA VAL A 215 7.00 -25.66 1.33
C VAL A 215 7.89 -25.23 2.51
N GLN A 216 9.22 -25.29 2.37
CA GLN A 216 10.17 -24.80 3.40
C GLN A 216 10.02 -23.31 3.69
N MET A 217 9.75 -22.49 2.66
CA MET A 217 9.46 -21.07 2.85
C MET A 217 8.21 -20.86 3.72
N VAL A 218 7.14 -21.63 3.47
CA VAL A 218 5.92 -21.58 4.28
C VAL A 218 6.17 -22.04 5.71
N ILE A 219 7.02 -23.07 5.92
CA ILE A 219 7.44 -23.51 7.25
C ILE A 219 8.20 -22.40 7.99
N GLY A 220 9.10 -21.68 7.32
CA GLY A 220 9.82 -20.54 7.92
C GLY A 220 8.87 -19.44 8.38
N LEU A 221 7.85 -19.14 7.58
CA LEU A 221 6.82 -18.17 7.94
C LEU A 221 5.94 -18.65 9.10
N LEU A 222 5.59 -19.93 9.16
CA LEU A 222 4.84 -20.52 10.28
C LEU A 222 5.65 -20.53 11.59
N LYS A 223 6.98 -20.68 11.52
CA LYS A 223 7.86 -20.55 12.70
C LYS A 223 7.89 -19.12 13.22
N LYS A 224 7.87 -18.13 12.33
CA LYS A 224 7.77 -16.71 12.73
C LYS A 224 6.42 -16.42 13.38
N ASP A 225 5.32 -16.84 12.75
CA ASP A 225 3.98 -16.68 13.32
C ASP A 225 3.87 -17.37 14.69
N LEU A 226 4.54 -18.51 14.88
CA LEU A 226 4.59 -19.21 16.17
C LEU A 226 5.30 -18.37 17.24
N SER A 227 6.45 -17.80 16.91
CA SER A 227 7.19 -16.91 17.81
C SER A 227 6.36 -15.68 18.19
N ASP A 228 5.66 -15.08 17.22
CA ASP A 228 4.82 -13.91 17.45
C ASP A 228 3.61 -14.26 18.35
N CYS A 229 3.01 -15.43 18.17
CA CYS A 229 1.93 -15.91 19.03
C CYS A 229 2.41 -16.28 20.44
N GLU A 230 3.57 -16.91 20.60
CA GLU A 230 4.15 -17.26 21.91
C GLU A 230 4.57 -16.00 22.69
N ASN A 231 5.18 -15.03 22.01
CA ASN A 231 5.46 -13.70 22.58
C ASN A 231 4.15 -12.95 22.92
N GLY A 232 3.11 -13.14 22.11
CA GLY A 232 1.78 -12.60 22.39
C GLY A 232 1.15 -13.19 23.66
N VAL A 233 1.26 -14.50 23.89
CA VAL A 233 0.75 -15.16 25.12
C VAL A 233 1.50 -14.66 26.34
N ALA A 234 2.83 -14.51 26.25
CA ALA A 234 3.65 -14.00 27.36
C ALA A 234 3.27 -12.57 27.78
N ASN A 235 2.62 -11.80 26.90
CA ASN A 235 2.19 -10.43 27.13
C ASN A 235 0.67 -10.25 27.24
N ASP A 236 -0.10 -11.35 27.40
CA ASP A 236 -1.58 -11.33 27.48
C ASP A 236 -2.27 -10.71 26.24
N MET A 237 -1.63 -10.84 25.07
CA MET A 237 -2.08 -10.30 23.77
C MET A 237 -2.51 -11.39 22.79
N CYS A 238 -2.41 -12.67 23.14
CA CYS A 238 -2.70 -13.81 22.28
C CYS A 238 -3.27 -14.97 23.11
N ASP A 239 -4.23 -15.72 22.55
CA ASP A 239 -4.82 -16.88 23.22
C ASP A 239 -3.95 -18.13 22.99
N GLU A 240 -3.83 -19.01 23.97
CA GLU A 240 -3.12 -20.30 23.82
C GLU A 240 -3.71 -21.18 22.68
N ASN A 241 -5.00 -20.99 22.39
CA ASN A 241 -5.68 -21.64 21.25
C ASN A 241 -5.12 -21.20 19.89
N GLU A 242 -4.63 -19.96 19.77
CA GLU A 242 -4.01 -19.47 18.54
C GLU A 242 -2.63 -20.11 18.33
N VAL A 243 -1.84 -20.23 19.40
CA VAL A 243 -0.56 -20.98 19.38
C VAL A 243 -0.78 -22.43 18.94
N ALA A 244 -1.83 -23.09 19.45
CA ALA A 244 -2.18 -24.45 19.06
C ALA A 244 -2.52 -24.57 17.55
N LYS A 245 -3.22 -23.57 16.99
CA LYS A 245 -3.51 -23.52 15.54
C LYS A 245 -2.25 -23.36 14.70
N VAL A 246 -1.28 -22.54 15.13
CA VAL A 246 0.01 -22.42 14.42
C VAL A 246 0.77 -23.73 14.45
N LYS A 247 0.89 -24.36 15.63
CA LYS A 247 1.59 -25.66 15.79
C LYS A 247 0.97 -26.75 14.91
N ALA A 248 -0.35 -26.83 14.87
CA ALA A 248 -1.06 -27.78 14.02
C ALA A 248 -0.83 -27.53 12.52
N MET A 249 -0.74 -26.27 12.10
CA MET A 249 -0.46 -25.92 10.70
C MET A 249 1.00 -26.15 10.31
N LEU A 250 1.92 -25.92 11.24
CA LEU A 250 3.35 -26.21 11.07
C LEU A 250 3.60 -27.71 10.91
N GLN A 251 2.89 -28.56 11.67
CA GLN A 251 2.92 -30.00 11.48
C GLN A 251 2.43 -30.42 10.08
N LYS A 252 1.28 -29.88 9.64
CA LYS A 252 0.75 -30.13 8.28
C LYS A 252 1.73 -29.70 7.17
N ALA A 253 2.45 -28.61 7.38
CA ALA A 253 3.46 -28.15 6.44
C ALA A 253 4.68 -29.09 6.38
N MET A 254 5.10 -29.65 7.52
CA MET A 254 6.18 -30.65 7.59
C MET A 254 5.79 -31.99 6.94
N GLU A 255 4.56 -32.44 7.13
CA GLU A 255 4.02 -33.63 6.46
C GLU A 255 4.03 -33.43 4.94
N ARG A 256 3.54 -32.28 4.47
CA ARG A 256 3.56 -31.96 3.03
C ARG A 256 4.97 -31.80 2.46
N LEU A 257 5.95 -31.38 3.27
CA LEU A 257 7.34 -31.34 2.85
C LEU A 257 7.87 -32.75 2.57
N SER A 258 7.54 -33.72 3.42
CA SER A 258 7.92 -35.12 3.19
C SER A 258 7.23 -35.74 1.98
N GLU A 259 5.96 -35.40 1.71
CA GLU A 259 5.25 -35.82 0.50
C GLU A 259 5.92 -35.28 -0.77
N VAL A 260 6.21 -33.98 -0.82
CA VAL A 260 6.76 -33.32 -2.01
C VAL A 260 8.22 -33.71 -2.26
N ALA A 261 8.98 -34.08 -1.22
CA ALA A 261 10.34 -34.61 -1.37
C ALA A 261 10.37 -36.04 -1.94
N ASN A 262 9.36 -36.87 -1.64
CA ASN A 262 9.27 -38.23 -2.16
C ASN A 262 8.80 -38.26 -3.64
N VAL A 263 7.92 -37.34 -4.06
CA VAL A 263 7.45 -37.25 -5.45
C VAL A 263 8.59 -36.92 -6.44
N SER A 264 9.60 -36.15 -6.00
CA SER A 264 10.79 -35.88 -6.83
C SER A 264 11.67 -37.10 -7.10
N GLU A 265 11.57 -38.18 -6.31
CA GLU A 265 12.31 -39.43 -6.55
C GLU A 265 11.58 -40.38 -7.50
N GLU A 266 10.24 -40.36 -7.53
CA GLU A 266 9.44 -41.21 -8.42
C GLU A 266 9.42 -40.71 -9.87
N GLU A 267 9.41 -39.39 -10.08
CA GLU A 267 9.48 -38.79 -11.44
C GLU A 267 10.84 -39.01 -12.13
N GLN A 268 11.93 -39.23 -11.37
CA GLN A 268 13.23 -39.59 -11.95
C GLN A 268 13.30 -41.04 -12.46
N LYS A 269 12.51 -41.97 -11.92
CA LYS A 269 12.49 -43.37 -12.41
C LYS A 269 11.61 -43.59 -13.64
N GLY A 270 10.68 -42.66 -13.92
CA GLY A 270 9.84 -42.70 -15.13
C GLY A 270 10.52 -42.13 -16.39
N GLY A 271 11.58 -41.33 -16.23
CA GLY A 271 12.28 -40.64 -17.32
C GLY A 271 13.22 -41.54 -18.14
N ASP A 272 13.82 -42.57 -17.54
CA ASP A 272 14.68 -43.53 -18.25
C ASP A 272 13.89 -44.54 -19.10
N SER A 273 12.57 -44.60 -18.89
CA SER A 273 11.55 -45.27 -19.72
C SER A 273 11.61 -44.97 -21.23
N PHE A 274 11.80 -43.70 -21.56
CA PHE A 274 11.45 -43.15 -22.88
C PHE A 274 12.62 -43.04 -23.86
N LEU A 275 13.86 -43.23 -23.40
CA LEU A 275 15.06 -43.11 -24.25
C LEU A 275 15.51 -44.42 -24.91
N ILE A 276 14.92 -45.58 -24.56
CA ILE A 276 15.36 -46.88 -25.09
C ILE A 276 14.72 -47.26 -26.44
N ASN A 277 13.67 -46.57 -26.92
CA ASN A 277 12.94 -47.01 -28.12
C ASN A 277 13.25 -46.22 -29.41
N MET A 278 14.38 -45.52 -29.48
CA MET A 278 14.82 -44.78 -30.68
C MET A 278 16.17 -45.27 -31.24
N LEU A 279 16.56 -46.51 -30.93
CA LEU A 279 17.84 -47.10 -31.36
C LEU A 279 17.74 -48.59 -31.78
N MET A 280 16.61 -49.04 -32.32
CA MET A 280 16.51 -50.30 -33.08
C MET A 280 15.79 -50.11 -34.41
#